data_AF-A0A950AJ02-F1
#
_entry.id   AF-A0A950AJ02-F1
#
_cell.length_a   1.000
_cell.length_b   1.000
_cell.length_c   1.000
_cell.angle_alpha   90.00
_cell.angle_beta   90.00
_cell.angle_gamma   90.00
#
_symmetry.space_group_name_H-M   'P 1'
#
loop_
_entity.id
_entity.type
_entity.pdbx_description
1 polymer ?
#
loop_
_entity_poly.entity_id
_entity_poly.type
_entity_poly.pdbx_seq_one_letter_code
_entity_poly.pdbx_strand_id
1 'polypeptide(L)'
;MNLTILSQRSTHEQTRQRILAKADELFRHFGFAKTTVADIAAGLAMSPANIYNFFPSKDAIIQAGAEQKLAELKKTIEVAVSSSPGALARIEGLALAIFHWHRELFCREPSSSN
;
A
#
# COMPACT_ATOMS: atom_id res chain seq x y z
N MET A 1 0.63 33.79 -1.38
CA MET A 1 0.30 32.36 -1.13
C MET A 1 1.44 31.52 -1.71
N ASN A 2 2.23 30.89 -0.84
CA ASN A 2 3.61 30.44 -1.11
C ASN A 2 3.72 29.17 -1.97
N LEU A 3 4.38 29.28 -3.13
CA LEU A 3 4.80 28.14 -3.98
C LEU A 3 5.68 27.14 -3.22
N THR A 4 6.49 27.59 -2.25
CA THR A 4 7.43 26.76 -1.49
C THR A 4 6.74 25.71 -0.61
N ILE A 5 5.55 26.01 -0.07
CA ILE A 5 4.82 25.09 0.82
C ILE A 5 4.21 23.91 0.05
N LEU A 6 3.80 24.14 -1.21
CA LEU A 6 3.23 23.09 -2.07
C LEU A 6 4.30 22.10 -2.55
N SER A 7 5.51 22.58 -2.84
CA SER A 7 6.65 21.74 -3.25
C SER A 7 7.20 20.87 -2.10
N GLN A 8 7.25 21.41 -0.88
CA GLN A 8 7.76 20.65 0.27
C GLN A 8 6.78 19.57 0.76
N ARG A 9 5.46 19.83 0.64
CA ARG A 9 4.43 18.82 0.93
C ARG A 9 4.43 17.69 -0.08
N SER A 10 4.67 17.98 -1.37
CA SER A 10 4.70 16.94 -2.40
C SER A 10 5.91 16.01 -2.24
N THR A 11 7.09 16.53 -1.88
CA THR A 11 8.28 15.70 -1.64
C THR A 11 8.16 14.84 -0.38
N HIS A 12 7.53 15.38 0.67
CA HIS A 12 7.25 14.62 1.90
C HIS A 12 6.29 13.45 1.61
N GLU A 13 5.18 13.69 0.90
CA GLU A 13 4.23 12.63 0.55
C GLU A 13 4.85 11.63 -0.42
N GLN A 14 5.62 12.07 -1.42
CA GLN A 14 6.35 11.16 -2.32
C GLN A 14 7.32 10.24 -1.54
N THR A 15 8.02 10.78 -0.54
CA THR A 15 8.92 9.99 0.29
C THR A 15 8.13 8.99 1.13
N ARG A 16 7.02 9.43 1.73
CA ARG A 16 6.12 8.55 2.47
C ARG A 16 5.60 7.38 1.61
N GLN A 17 5.23 7.65 0.36
CA GLN A 17 4.80 6.62 -0.61
C GLN A 17 5.93 5.65 -0.99
N ARG A 18 7.17 6.15 -1.17
CA ARG A 18 8.34 5.29 -1.40
C ARG A 18 8.61 4.34 -0.23
N ILE A 19 8.44 4.82 1.00
CA ILE A 19 8.56 4.00 2.22
C ILE A 19 7.50 2.89 2.22
N LEU A 20 6.23 3.23 1.97
CA LEU A 20 5.15 2.25 1.90
C LEU A 20 5.38 1.20 0.80
N ALA A 21 5.78 1.63 -0.39
CA ALA A 21 6.06 0.73 -1.51
C ALA A 21 7.20 -0.25 -1.17
N LYS A 22 8.29 0.24 -0.58
CA LYS A 22 9.42 -0.64 -0.21
C LYS A 22 9.07 -1.58 0.94
N ALA A 23 8.30 -1.11 1.91
CA ALA A 23 7.80 -1.94 3.00
C ALA A 23 6.90 -3.07 2.48
N ASP A 24 5.95 -2.76 1.58
CA ASP A 24 5.06 -3.74 0.96
C ASP A 24 5.82 -4.81 0.16
N GLU A 25 6.87 -4.42 -0.58
CA GLU A 25 7.78 -5.35 -1.25
C GLU A 25 8.43 -6.33 -0.26
N LEU A 26 9.06 -5.80 0.80
CA LEU A 26 9.75 -6.63 1.79
C LEU A 26 8.80 -7.50 2.60
N PHE A 27 7.62 -6.99 2.97
CA PHE A 27 6.60 -7.77 3.67
C PHE A 27 6.07 -8.92 2.83
N ARG A 28 5.88 -8.73 1.51
CA ARG A 28 5.49 -9.83 0.61
C ARG A 28 6.56 -10.90 0.48
N HIS A 29 7.83 -10.51 0.50
CA HIS A 29 8.92 -11.46 0.25
C HIS A 29 9.38 -12.19 1.52
N PHE A 30 9.47 -11.49 2.65
CA PHE A 30 10.02 -12.05 3.90
C PHE A 30 8.98 -12.26 5.00
N GLY A 31 7.77 -11.72 4.83
CA GLY A 31 6.72 -11.69 5.85
C GLY A 31 6.96 -10.60 6.88
N PHE A 32 5.87 -10.16 7.52
CA PHE A 32 5.93 -9.06 8.49
C PHE A 32 6.95 -9.32 9.61
N ALA A 33 6.97 -10.50 10.23
CA ALA A 33 7.83 -10.78 11.38
C ALA A 33 9.34 -10.58 11.10
N LYS A 34 9.81 -10.95 9.90
CA LYS A 34 11.23 -10.92 9.54
C LYS A 34 11.70 -9.56 8.99
N THR A 35 10.79 -8.69 8.56
CA THR A 35 11.14 -7.36 8.05
C THR A 35 11.22 -6.32 9.17
N THR A 36 12.32 -5.58 9.25
CA THR A 36 12.52 -4.48 10.20
C THR A 36 12.46 -3.11 9.51
N VAL A 37 12.29 -2.04 10.31
CA VAL A 37 12.40 -0.65 9.80
C VAL A 37 13.81 -0.37 9.23
N ALA A 38 14.83 -1.03 9.78
CA ALA A 38 16.21 -0.91 9.27
C ALA A 38 16.36 -1.52 7.88
N ASP A 39 15.71 -2.66 7.61
CA ASP A 39 15.73 -3.29 6.27
C ASP A 39 15.05 -2.39 5.23
N ILE A 40 13.91 -1.79 5.60
CA ILE A 40 13.20 -0.83 4.74
C ILE A 40 14.09 0.39 4.45
N ALA A 41 14.73 0.94 5.49
CA ALA A 41 15.64 2.08 5.36
C ALA A 41 16.83 1.76 4.45
N ALA A 42 17.47 0.60 4.65
CA ALA A 42 18.57 0.11 3.83
C ALA A 42 18.14 -0.04 2.35
N GLY A 43 16.95 -0.60 2.11
CA GLY A 43 16.37 -0.74 0.77
C GLY A 43 16.07 0.58 0.05
N LEU A 44 16.09 1.71 0.76
CA LEU A 44 15.89 3.06 0.23
C LEU A 44 17.13 3.94 0.30
N ALA A 45 18.27 3.41 0.76
CA ALA A 45 19.47 4.18 1.10
C ALA A 45 19.19 5.35 2.07
N MET A 46 18.35 5.09 3.08
CA MET A 46 17.99 6.03 4.14
C MET A 46 18.48 5.54 5.50
N SER A 47 18.63 6.44 6.46
CA SER A 47 18.82 6.04 7.86
C SER A 47 17.49 5.57 8.47
N PRO A 48 17.49 4.64 9.44
CA PRO A 48 16.27 4.27 10.18
C PRO A 48 15.62 5.49 10.85
N ALA A 49 16.43 6.41 11.39
CA ALA A 49 15.96 7.67 11.97
C ALA A 49 15.15 8.50 10.96
N ASN A 50 15.55 8.50 9.68
CA ASN A 50 14.79 9.19 8.64
C ASN A 50 13.40 8.55 8.44
N ILE A 51 13.31 7.21 8.44
CA ILE A 51 12.01 6.52 8.34
C ILE A 51 11.11 6.87 9.53
N TYR A 52 11.66 6.95 10.73
CA TYR A 52 10.91 7.32 11.93
C TYR A 52 10.31 8.73 11.90
N ASN A 53 10.84 9.64 11.05
CA ASN A 53 10.21 10.95 10.82
C ASN A 53 8.88 10.86 10.05
N PHE A 54 8.67 9.79 9.28
CA PHE A 54 7.44 9.56 8.51
C PHE A 54 6.49 8.60 9.21
N PHE A 55 7.04 7.60 9.90
CA PHE A 55 6.28 6.55 10.58
C PHE A 55 6.88 6.23 11.94
N PRO A 56 6.16 6.45 13.05
CA PRO A 56 6.73 6.29 14.39
C PRO A 56 7.04 4.82 14.75
N SER A 57 6.50 3.85 14.01
CA SER A 57 6.71 2.43 14.24
C SER A 57 6.52 1.62 12.96
N LYS A 58 6.97 0.35 12.99
CA LYS A 58 6.66 -0.63 11.93
C LYS A 58 5.14 -0.86 11.79
N ASP A 59 4.41 -0.90 12.90
CA ASP A 59 2.96 -1.07 12.88
C ASP A 59 2.27 0.11 12.20
N ALA A 60 2.77 1.33 12.38
CA ALA A 60 2.26 2.50 11.66
C ALA A 60 2.47 2.39 10.14
N ILE A 61 3.57 1.78 9.68
CA ILE A 61 3.81 1.49 8.26
C ILE A 61 2.80 0.45 7.75
N ILE A 62 2.61 -0.64 8.51
CA ILE A 62 1.66 -1.71 8.16
C ILE A 62 0.24 -1.17 8.06
N GLN A 63 -0.20 -0.41 9.07
CA GLN A 63 -1.53 0.19 9.11
C GLN A 63 -1.74 1.14 7.93
N ALA A 64 -0.78 2.04 7.67
CA ALA A 64 -0.88 2.97 6.54
C ALA A 64 -0.94 2.25 5.18
N GLY A 65 -0.17 1.17 5.00
CA GLY A 65 -0.24 0.33 3.81
C GLY A 65 -1.60 -0.38 3.67
N ALA A 66 -2.16 -0.87 4.77
CA ALA A 66 -3.49 -1.48 4.79
C ALA A 66 -4.60 -0.47 4.47
N GLU A 67 -4.53 0.74 5.01
CA GLU A 67 -5.46 1.83 4.73
C GLU A 67 -5.42 2.25 3.24
N GLN A 68 -4.23 2.39 2.66
CA GLN A 68 -4.07 2.68 1.24
C GLN A 68 -4.72 1.61 0.37
N LYS A 69 -4.43 0.33 0.67
CA LYS A 69 -4.99 -0.82 -0.02
C LYS A 69 -6.52 -0.87 0.09
N LEU A 70 -7.07 -0.63 1.28
CA LEU A 70 -8.51 -0.58 1.49
C LEU A 70 -9.17 0.57 0.70
N ALA A 71 -8.51 1.73 0.63
CA ALA A 71 -8.99 2.86 -0.15
C ALA A 71 -9.00 2.56 -1.66
N GLU A 72 -7.98 1.87 -2.18
CA GLU A 72 -7.92 1.41 -3.56
C GLU A 72 -9.04 0.41 -3.86
N LEU A 73 -9.26 -0.58 -2.98
CA LEU A 73 -10.37 -1.53 -3.10
C LEU A 73 -11.73 -0.82 -3.12
N LYS A 74 -11.94 0.12 -2.20
CA LYS A 74 -13.17 0.92 -2.13
C LYS A 74 -13.42 1.66 -3.44
N LYS A 75 -12.40 2.30 -4.02
CA LYS A 75 -12.51 2.99 -5.30
C LYS A 75 -12.88 2.04 -6.44
N THR A 76 -12.27 0.85 -6.49
CA THR A 76 -12.60 -0.17 -7.49
C THR A 76 -14.06 -0.61 -7.37
N ILE A 77 -14.54 -0.82 -6.15
CA ILE A 77 -15.94 -1.16 -5.88
C ILE A 77 -16.88 -0.02 -6.33
N GLU A 78 -16.57 1.23 -5.99
CA GLU A 78 -17.37 2.39 -6.39
C GLU A 78 -17.49 2.51 -7.92
N VAL A 79 -16.40 2.29 -8.65
CA VAL A 79 -16.40 2.29 -10.13
C VAL A 79 -17.25 1.14 -10.68
N ALA A 80 -17.12 -0.06 -10.14
CA ALA A 80 -17.89 -1.22 -10.58
C ALA A 80 -19.39 -1.02 -10.33
N VAL A 81 -19.77 -0.54 -9.14
CA VAL A 81 -21.17 -0.32 -8.76
C VAL A 81 -21.82 0.80 -9.58
N SER A 82 -21.10 1.89 -9.86
CA SER A 82 -21.62 3.03 -10.63
C SER A 82 -21.80 2.72 -12.11
N SER A 83 -21.02 1.77 -12.65
CA SER A 83 -21.04 1.38 -14.06
C SER A 83 -22.05 0.26 -14.39
N SER A 84 -22.72 -0.31 -13.38
CA SER A 84 -23.63 -1.46 -13.53
C SER A 84 -25.10 -1.08 -13.31
N PRO A 85 -26.00 -1.31 -14.30
CA PRO A 85 -27.43 -1.11 -14.12
C PRO A 85 -28.08 -2.28 -13.38
N GLY A 86 -28.77 -2.00 -12.27
CA GLY A 86 -29.54 -2.98 -11.50
C GLY A 86 -28.79 -3.60 -10.31
N ALA A 87 -29.55 -4.11 -9.34
CA ALA A 87 -29.01 -4.63 -8.08
C ALA A 87 -28.12 -5.87 -8.27
N LEU A 88 -28.51 -6.79 -9.16
CA LEU A 88 -27.75 -8.01 -9.43
C LEU A 88 -26.38 -7.71 -10.05
N ALA A 89 -26.31 -6.85 -11.07
CA ALA A 89 -25.06 -6.45 -11.71
C ALA A 89 -24.10 -5.73 -10.74
N ARG A 90 -24.63 -5.00 -9.75
CA ARG A 90 -23.83 -4.39 -8.68
C ARG A 90 -23.25 -5.42 -7.71
N ILE A 91 -24.03 -6.44 -7.36
CA ILE A 91 -23.57 -7.56 -6.51
C ILE A 91 -22.49 -8.37 -7.24
N GLU A 92 -22.68 -8.64 -8.53
CA GLU A 92 -21.67 -9.29 -9.38
C GLU A 92 -20.40 -8.45 -9.48
N GLY A 93 -20.52 -7.14 -9.74
CA GLY A 93 -19.37 -6.22 -9.78
C GLY A 93 -18.59 -6.15 -8.47
N LEU A 94 -19.29 -6.17 -7.32
CA LEU A 94 -18.67 -6.24 -5.99
C LEU A 94 -17.92 -7.57 -5.79
N ALA A 95 -18.57 -8.70 -6.09
CA ALA A 95 -17.96 -10.02 -5.94
C ALA A 95 -16.71 -10.17 -6.81
N LEU A 96 -16.77 -9.69 -8.06
CA LEU A 96 -15.62 -9.69 -8.96
C LEU A 96 -14.50 -8.75 -8.48
N ALA A 97 -14.81 -7.55 -8.01
CA ALA A 97 -13.81 -6.62 -7.48
C ALA A 97 -13.04 -7.21 -6.29
N ILE A 98 -13.76 -7.85 -5.35
CA ILE A 98 -13.16 -8.55 -4.21
C ILE A 98 -12.33 -9.76 -4.67
N PHE A 99 -12.83 -10.54 -5.63
CA PHE A 99 -12.13 -11.68 -6.18
C PHE A 99 -10.83 -11.27 -6.89
N HIS A 100 -10.87 -10.22 -7.72
CA HIS A 100 -9.69 -9.68 -8.39
C HIS A 100 -8.65 -9.17 -7.39
N TRP A 101 -9.09 -8.45 -6.36
CA TRP A 101 -8.24 -7.98 -5.26
C TRP A 101 -7.55 -9.14 -4.53
N HIS A 102 -8.30 -10.19 -4.18
CA HIS A 102 -7.73 -11.41 -3.60
C HIS A 102 -6.74 -12.06 -4.57
N ARG A 103 -7.07 -12.19 -5.85
CA ARG A 103 -6.19 -12.84 -6.83
C ARG A 103 -4.87 -12.09 -7.00
N GLU A 104 -4.86 -10.76 -6.95
CA GLU A 104 -3.62 -9.98 -6.99
C GLU A 104 -2.77 -10.11 -5.72
N LEU A 105 -3.41 -10.34 -4.57
CA LEU A 105 -2.72 -10.65 -3.31
C LEU A 105 -2.16 -12.09 -3.29
N PHE A 106 -2.93 -13.08 -3.75
CA PHE A 106 -2.57 -14.51 -3.69
C PHE A 106 -1.69 -14.99 -4.84
N CYS A 107 -1.78 -14.40 -6.05
CA CYS A 107 -0.96 -14.81 -7.20
C CYS A 107 0.43 -14.13 -7.25
N ARG A 108 0.79 -13.31 -6.25
CA ARG A 108 2.13 -12.69 -6.13
C ARG A 108 2.90 -13.23 -4.91
N GLU A 109 2.71 -14.49 -4.57
CA GLU A 109 3.69 -15.23 -3.76
C GLU A 109 4.89 -15.54 -4.68
N PRO A 110 6.11 -15.03 -4.42
CA PRO A 110 7.28 -15.67 -4.99
C PRO A 110 7.30 -17.07 -4.40
N SER A 111 7.24 -18.09 -5.27
CA SER A 111 7.53 -19.47 -4.91
C SER A 111 8.80 -19.49 -4.06
N SER A 112 8.63 -19.65 -2.74
CA SER A 112 9.74 -19.98 -1.85
C SER A 112 10.06 -21.44 -2.17
N SER A 113 10.99 -21.63 -3.10
CA SER A 113 11.58 -22.91 -3.42
C SER A 113 13.09 -22.75 -3.49
N ASN A 114 13.74 -23.43 -2.53
CA ASN A 114 15.16 -23.60 -2.24
C ASN A 114 15.87 -22.48 -1.48
#